data_AF-A0A0N0XJ75-F1
#
_entry.id   AF-A0A0N0XJ75-F1
#
_cell.length_a   1.000
_cell.length_b   1.000
_cell.length_c   1.000
_cell.angle_alpha   90.00
_cell.angle_beta   90.00
_cell.angle_gamma   90.00
#
_symmetry.space_group_name_H-M   'P 1'
#
loop_
_entity.id
_entity.type
_entity.pdbx_description
1 polymer ?
#
loop_
_entity_poly.entity_id
_entity_poly.type
_entity_poly.pdbx_seq_one_letter_code
_entity_poly.pdbx_strand_id
1 'polypeptide(L)'
;MPILIWLLLLPLDVLMTFAAYLLAPLLPALATDAGWLPRGLSWFQTPDNPLDGDADFSATHAATPRYMRRVLWLWRNPAYGFAWTVLAARLVDGASFTFAGDPAVQDRPVFKAGWMWLRSGRYWHWYLVWPSFTGRCLRINLGWKLTPDGHNANAMFVCSANPFMRRG
;
A
#
# COMPACT_ATOMS: atom_id res chain seq x y z
N MET A 1 2.97 11.74 20.72
CA MET A 1 2.64 12.42 19.44
C MET A 1 2.61 11.38 18.32
N PRO A 2 1.43 11.04 17.77
CA PRO A 2 1.24 10.05 16.69
C PRO A 2 2.16 10.24 15.46
N ILE A 3 2.40 11.49 15.07
CA ILE A 3 3.24 11.84 13.90
C ILE A 3 4.72 11.52 14.14
N LEU A 4 5.23 11.70 15.36
CA LEU A 4 6.64 11.45 15.66
C LEU A 4 6.99 9.95 15.50
N ILE A 5 6.12 9.05 15.98
CA ILE A 5 6.31 7.60 15.80
C ILE A 5 6.36 7.27 14.31
N TRP A 6 5.46 7.84 13.51
CA TRP A 6 5.43 7.64 12.07
C TRP A 6 6.73 8.11 11.40
N LEU A 7 7.23 9.31 11.75
CA LEU A 7 8.49 9.84 11.24
C LEU A 7 9.71 8.97 11.61
N LEU A 8 9.71 8.35 12.79
CA LEU A 8 10.78 7.45 13.22
C LEU A 8 10.77 6.11 12.47
N LEU A 9 9.59 5.66 12.02
CA LEU A 9 9.45 4.41 11.25
C LEU A 9 9.68 4.61 9.74
N LEU A 10 9.48 5.83 9.23
CA LEU A 10 9.63 6.16 7.81
C LEU A 10 11.02 5.77 7.23
N PRO A 11 12.17 6.01 7.90
CA PRO A 11 13.46 5.55 7.40
C PRO A 11 13.54 4.03 7.18
N LEU A 12 12.88 3.23 8.03
CA LEU A 12 12.82 1.77 7.87
C LEU A 12 11.98 1.37 6.66
N ASP A 13 10.84 2.04 6.46
CA ASP A 13 9.96 1.83 5.30
C ASP A 13 10.68 2.17 3.98
N VAL A 14 11.38 3.30 3.95
CA VAL A 14 12.17 3.74 2.78
C VAL A 14 13.31 2.77 2.49
N LEU A 15 14.04 2.33 3.52
CA LEU A 15 15.13 1.36 3.38
C LEU A 15 14.62 0.03 2.79
N MET A 16 13.52 -0.49 3.34
CA MET A 16 12.94 -1.75 2.87
C MET A 16 12.34 -1.62 1.47
N THR A 17 11.71 -0.49 1.15
CA THR A 17 11.21 -0.18 -0.20
C THR A 17 12.35 -0.16 -1.22
N PHE A 18 13.46 0.50 -0.89
CA PHE A 18 14.64 0.53 -1.75
C PHE A 18 15.24 -0.87 -1.95
N ALA A 19 15.39 -1.65 -0.86
CA ALA A 19 15.82 -3.03 -0.93
C ALA A 19 14.88 -3.88 -1.81
N ALA A 20 13.56 -3.68 -1.72
CA ALA A 20 12.59 -4.38 -2.55
C ALA A 20 12.79 -4.08 -4.04
N TYR A 21 13.01 -2.82 -4.42
CA TYR A 21 13.28 -2.45 -5.82
C TYR A 21 14.56 -3.10 -6.36
N LEU A 22 15.63 -3.12 -5.55
CA LEU A 22 16.90 -3.74 -5.92
C LEU A 22 16.81 -5.27 -6.03
N LEU A 23 16.09 -5.92 -5.12
CA LEU A 23 15.99 -7.38 -5.05
C LEU A 23 14.91 -7.95 -5.99
N ALA A 24 13.93 -7.15 -6.42
CA ALA A 24 12.82 -7.60 -7.25
C ALA A 24 13.22 -8.36 -8.53
N PRO A 25 14.32 -8.05 -9.25
CA PRO A 25 14.77 -8.86 -10.38
C PRO A 25 15.24 -10.27 -10.01
N LEU A 26 15.61 -10.53 -8.76
CA LEU A 26 16.17 -11.80 -8.27
C LEU A 26 15.15 -12.64 -7.49
N LEU A 27 14.27 -11.99 -6.73
CA LEU A 27 13.30 -12.66 -5.85
C LEU A 27 12.41 -13.71 -6.55
N PRO A 28 11.91 -13.50 -7.80
CA PRO A 28 11.08 -14.49 -8.47
C PRO A 28 11.75 -15.84 -8.70
N ALA A 29 13.09 -15.90 -8.75
CA ALA A 29 13.85 -17.15 -8.87
C ALA A 29 13.78 -18.00 -7.59
N LEU A 30 13.45 -17.39 -6.44
CA LEU A 30 13.31 -18.06 -5.15
C LEU A 30 11.84 -18.42 -4.84
N ALA A 31 10.91 -18.00 -5.69
CA ALA A 31 9.49 -18.25 -5.49
C ALA A 31 9.14 -19.70 -5.85
N THR A 32 8.19 -20.26 -5.11
CA THR A 32 7.59 -21.57 -5.44
C THR A 32 6.85 -21.53 -6.78
N ASP A 33 6.48 -22.71 -7.29
CA ASP A 33 5.63 -22.81 -8.48
C ASP A 33 4.27 -22.12 -8.30
N ALA A 34 3.75 -22.10 -7.07
CA ALA A 34 2.55 -21.37 -6.68
C ALA A 34 2.76 -19.84 -6.60
N GLY A 35 3.99 -19.35 -6.77
CA GLY A 35 4.31 -17.93 -6.81
C GLY A 35 4.50 -17.28 -5.45
N TRP A 36 4.89 -18.04 -4.43
CA TRP A 36 5.15 -17.51 -3.09
C TRP A 36 6.64 -17.56 -2.75
N LEU A 37 7.15 -16.48 -2.18
CA LEU A 37 8.48 -16.43 -1.59
C LEU A 37 8.51 -17.24 -0.28
N PRO A 38 9.70 -17.77 0.10
CA PRO A 38 9.90 -18.37 1.41
C PRO A 38 9.55 -17.40 2.55
N ARG A 39 9.17 -17.94 3.70
CA ARG A 39 8.68 -17.14 4.85
C ARG A 39 9.61 -15.97 5.23
N GLY A 40 10.93 -16.18 5.18
CA GLY A 40 11.93 -15.15 5.49
C GLY A 40 12.00 -13.99 4.49
N LEU A 41 11.46 -14.15 3.29
CA LEU A 41 11.38 -13.14 2.24
C LEU A 41 9.95 -12.62 2.04
N SER A 42 9.00 -13.05 2.86
CA SER A 42 7.59 -12.69 2.75
C SER A 42 7.33 -11.18 2.91
N TRP A 43 8.26 -10.45 3.52
CA TRP A 43 8.24 -8.99 3.61
C TRP A 43 8.27 -8.28 2.26
N PHE A 44 8.83 -8.91 1.23
CA PHE A 44 8.97 -8.32 -0.11
C PHE A 44 7.79 -8.59 -1.04
N GLN A 45 6.84 -9.45 -0.63
CA GLN A 45 5.65 -9.77 -1.42
C GLN A 45 4.37 -9.25 -0.76
N THR A 46 3.28 -9.30 -1.49
CA THR A 46 1.92 -9.08 -0.97
C THR A 46 1.48 -10.25 -0.07
N PRO A 47 0.71 -10.00 1.00
CA PRO A 47 0.24 -11.04 1.91
C PRO A 47 -0.92 -11.86 1.35
N ASP A 48 -1.67 -11.28 0.40
CA ASP A 48 -2.97 -11.76 -0.08
C ASP A 48 -2.92 -12.31 -1.52
N ASN A 49 -1.86 -11.99 -2.27
CA ASN A 49 -1.69 -12.42 -3.66
C ASN A 49 -0.29 -13.01 -3.89
N PRO A 50 -0.14 -14.06 -4.72
CA PRO A 50 1.16 -14.56 -5.14
C PRO A 50 1.87 -13.53 -6.05
N LEU A 51 3.14 -13.76 -6.35
CA LEU A 51 3.91 -12.91 -7.26
C LEU A 51 3.33 -12.85 -8.68
N ASP A 52 2.49 -13.80 -9.06
CA ASP A 52 1.78 -13.76 -10.34
C ASP A 52 0.77 -12.58 -10.41
N GLY A 53 0.39 -12.03 -9.25
CA GLY A 53 -0.45 -10.85 -9.08
C GLY A 53 -1.94 -11.14 -8.88
N ASP A 54 -2.70 -10.08 -8.66
CA ASP A 54 -4.17 -10.11 -8.64
C ASP A 54 -4.74 -10.41 -10.05
N ALA A 55 -6.06 -10.63 -10.14
CA ALA A 55 -6.73 -10.97 -11.40
C ALA A 55 -6.56 -9.88 -12.47
N ASP A 56 -6.71 -8.61 -12.09
CA ASP A 56 -6.61 -7.46 -12.99
C ASP A 56 -5.18 -7.31 -13.55
N PHE A 57 -4.17 -7.47 -12.70
CA PHE A 57 -2.77 -7.41 -13.07
C PHE A 57 -2.39 -8.58 -13.96
N SER A 58 -2.84 -9.78 -13.62
CA SER A 58 -2.62 -10.98 -14.42
C SER A 58 -3.22 -10.85 -15.81
N ALA A 59 -4.45 -10.31 -15.92
CA ALA A 59 -5.10 -10.05 -17.19
C ALA A 59 -4.35 -8.98 -18.00
N THR A 60 -3.93 -7.89 -17.36
CA THR A 60 -3.21 -6.79 -18.03
C THR A 60 -1.82 -7.21 -18.54
N HIS A 61 -1.19 -8.19 -17.88
CA HIS A 61 0.16 -8.67 -18.21
C HIS A 61 0.16 -10.11 -18.75
N ALA A 62 -0.96 -10.55 -19.34
CA ALA A 62 -1.10 -11.94 -19.84
C ALA A 62 -0.06 -12.30 -20.91
N ALA A 63 0.35 -11.32 -21.74
CA ALA A 63 1.39 -11.51 -22.76
C ALA A 63 2.83 -11.38 -22.21
N THR A 64 3.01 -10.98 -20.95
CA THR A 64 4.33 -10.81 -20.33
C THR A 64 4.84 -12.16 -19.82
N PRO A 65 6.11 -12.54 -20.10
CA PRO A 65 6.70 -13.75 -19.53
C PRO A 65 6.53 -13.81 -18.02
N ARG A 66 6.18 -14.98 -17.49
CA ARG A 66 5.81 -15.17 -16.08
C ARG A 66 6.84 -14.56 -15.11
N TYR A 67 8.12 -14.77 -15.38
CA TYR A 67 9.19 -14.22 -14.56
C TYR A 67 9.14 -12.69 -14.52
N MET A 68 9.07 -12.03 -15.68
CA MET A 68 8.99 -10.57 -15.78
C MET A 68 7.72 -10.03 -15.13
N ARG A 69 6.59 -10.72 -15.28
CA ARG A 69 5.34 -10.35 -14.60
C ARG A 69 5.50 -10.33 -13.08
N ARG A 70 6.21 -11.31 -12.50
CA ARG A 70 6.52 -11.35 -11.07
C ARG A 70 7.43 -10.21 -10.63
N VAL A 71 8.44 -9.85 -11.42
CA VAL A 71 9.28 -8.66 -11.16
C VAL A 71 8.42 -7.38 -11.16
N LEU A 72 7.55 -7.22 -12.16
CA LEU A 72 6.65 -6.07 -12.26
C LEU A 72 5.67 -5.99 -11.08
N TRP A 73 5.19 -7.14 -10.58
CA TRP A 73 4.34 -7.19 -9.39
C TRP A 73 5.06 -6.70 -8.13
N LEU A 74 6.30 -7.14 -7.94
CA LEU A 74 7.15 -6.71 -6.83
C LEU A 74 7.47 -5.20 -6.90
N TRP A 75 7.73 -4.66 -8.09
CA TRP A 75 7.92 -3.21 -8.27
C TRP A 75 6.64 -2.40 -8.07
N ARG A 76 5.47 -2.98 -8.37
CA ARG A 76 4.16 -2.36 -8.09
C ARG A 76 3.87 -2.32 -6.59
N ASN A 77 4.34 -3.32 -5.84
CA ASN A 77 4.07 -3.51 -4.41
C ASN A 77 5.36 -3.69 -3.60
N PRO A 78 6.30 -2.73 -3.62
CA PRO A 78 7.60 -2.89 -3.00
C PRO A 78 7.46 -3.01 -1.48
N ALA A 79 8.08 -4.03 -0.89
CA ALA A 79 8.07 -4.29 0.55
C ALA A 79 6.66 -4.30 1.20
N TYR A 80 5.62 -4.66 0.45
CA TYR A 80 4.23 -4.58 0.92
C TYR A 80 4.04 -5.37 2.23
N GLY A 81 4.54 -6.61 2.27
CA GLY A 81 4.46 -7.47 3.44
C GLY A 81 5.10 -6.82 4.67
N PHE A 82 6.20 -6.09 4.52
CA PHE A 82 6.84 -5.37 5.62
C PHE A 82 5.93 -4.25 6.18
N ALA A 83 5.40 -3.40 5.31
CA ALA A 83 4.50 -2.30 5.69
C ALA A 83 3.17 -2.82 6.28
N TRP A 84 2.71 -3.99 5.84
CA TRP A 84 1.49 -4.65 6.30
C TRP A 84 1.64 -5.45 7.61
N THR A 85 2.85 -5.92 7.94
CA THR A 85 3.06 -6.83 9.08
C THR A 85 3.90 -6.23 10.20
N VAL A 86 5.02 -5.59 9.86
CA VAL A 86 6.00 -5.06 10.83
C VAL A 86 5.63 -3.65 11.24
N LEU A 87 5.31 -2.79 10.27
CA LEU A 87 4.99 -1.38 10.53
C LEU A 87 3.50 -1.11 10.73
N ALA A 88 2.64 -2.12 10.52
CA ALA A 88 1.20 -1.92 10.54
C ALA A 88 0.67 -1.46 11.90
N ALA A 89 -0.36 -0.63 11.83
CA ALA A 89 -1.18 -0.32 12.98
C ALA A 89 -2.08 -1.53 13.28
N ARG A 90 -2.05 -2.00 14.52
CA ARG A 90 -2.94 -3.06 14.99
C ARG A 90 -4.13 -2.41 15.67
N LEU A 91 -5.27 -2.43 14.97
CA LEU A 91 -6.51 -1.87 15.46
C LEU A 91 -7.21 -2.94 16.31
N VAL A 92 -7.78 -2.51 17.44
CA VAL A 92 -8.56 -3.38 18.32
C VAL A 92 -10.02 -3.28 17.90
N ASP A 93 -10.78 -4.36 18.02
CA ASP A 93 -12.23 -4.34 17.79
C ASP A 93 -12.89 -3.25 18.65
N GLY A 94 -13.74 -2.43 18.01
CA GLY A 94 -14.39 -1.30 18.67
C GLY A 94 -13.50 -0.05 18.83
N ALA A 95 -12.36 0.03 18.13
CA ALA A 95 -11.53 1.23 18.11
C ALA A 95 -12.34 2.48 17.74
N SER A 96 -12.18 3.56 18.50
CA SER A 96 -12.79 4.83 18.19
C SER A 96 -12.02 5.56 17.10
N PHE A 97 -12.75 6.23 16.22
CA PHE A 97 -12.20 7.03 15.13
C PHE A 97 -12.66 8.47 15.25
N THR A 98 -11.75 9.41 15.05
CA THR A 98 -12.08 10.82 14.84
C THR A 98 -11.74 11.24 13.43
N PHE A 99 -12.61 12.06 12.84
CA PHE A 99 -12.55 12.47 11.45
C PHE A 99 -12.45 13.98 11.33
N ALA A 100 -11.71 14.44 10.33
CA ALA A 100 -11.82 15.78 9.78
C ALA A 100 -11.72 15.71 8.25
N GLY A 101 -12.38 16.65 7.56
CA GLY A 101 -12.50 16.61 6.11
C GLY A 101 -13.67 15.73 5.66
N ASP A 102 -13.57 15.16 4.46
CA ASP A 102 -14.66 14.41 3.82
C ASP A 102 -14.32 12.91 3.77
N PRO A 103 -15.07 12.05 4.48
CA PRO A 103 -14.77 10.63 4.55
C PRO A 103 -15.04 9.87 3.24
N ALA A 104 -15.74 10.48 2.28
CA ALA A 104 -16.02 9.87 0.98
C ALA A 104 -14.98 10.25 -0.09
N VAL A 105 -13.88 10.93 0.28
CA VAL A 105 -12.77 11.24 -0.63
C VAL A 105 -12.16 9.95 -1.17
N GLN A 106 -12.10 9.84 -2.49
CA GLN A 106 -11.54 8.66 -3.16
C GLN A 106 -11.20 8.96 -4.62
N ASP A 107 -10.19 8.27 -5.16
CA ASP A 107 -9.82 8.33 -6.57
C ASP A 107 -10.63 7.37 -7.44
N ARG A 108 -11.19 6.30 -6.84
CA ARG A 108 -11.96 5.22 -7.48
C ARG A 108 -12.96 4.58 -6.49
N PRO A 109 -14.03 3.93 -6.97
CA PRO A 109 -14.47 3.86 -8.37
C PRO A 109 -15.08 5.18 -8.87
N VAL A 110 -15.67 5.97 -7.98
CA VAL A 110 -16.24 7.29 -8.30
C VAL A 110 -15.33 8.36 -7.74
N PHE A 111 -14.72 9.18 -8.59
CA PHE A 111 -13.83 10.24 -8.13
C PHE A 111 -14.55 11.27 -7.25
N LYS A 112 -14.01 11.50 -6.06
CA LYS A 112 -14.39 12.58 -5.16
C LYS A 112 -13.13 13.27 -4.63
N ALA A 113 -12.89 14.48 -5.12
CA ALA A 113 -11.79 15.31 -4.66
C ALA A 113 -12.02 15.79 -3.23
N GLY A 114 -10.92 15.97 -2.50
CA GLY A 114 -10.91 16.48 -1.15
C GLY A 114 -9.78 15.88 -0.34
N TRP A 115 -9.86 16.05 0.97
CA TRP A 115 -8.93 15.45 1.91
C TRP A 115 -9.70 14.86 3.09
N MET A 116 -9.05 13.95 3.77
CA MET A 116 -9.56 13.25 4.93
C MET A 116 -8.43 13.07 5.93
N TRP A 117 -8.71 13.35 7.20
CA TRP A 117 -7.82 13.05 8.32
C TRP A 117 -8.55 12.12 9.29
N LEU A 118 -8.00 10.92 9.51
CA LEU A 118 -8.47 9.97 10.52
C LEU A 118 -7.47 9.87 11.66
N ARG A 119 -7.96 9.65 12.87
CA ARG A 119 -7.15 9.21 14.02
C ARG A 119 -7.84 8.08 14.76
N SER A 120 -7.03 7.14 15.23
CA SER A 120 -7.45 6.12 16.19
C SER A 120 -6.29 5.82 17.13
N GLY A 121 -6.45 6.16 18.41
CA GLY A 121 -5.39 6.07 19.43
C GLY A 121 -4.11 6.80 19.00
N ARG A 122 -3.02 6.04 18.83
CA ARG A 122 -1.71 6.56 18.42
C ARG A 122 -1.51 6.63 16.89
N TYR A 123 -2.49 6.19 16.12
CA TYR A 123 -2.40 6.09 14.67
C TYR A 123 -3.20 7.21 14.01
N TRP A 124 -2.79 7.55 12.79
CA TRP A 124 -3.43 8.58 12.00
C TRP A 124 -3.33 8.21 10.52
N HIS A 125 -4.26 8.73 9.72
CA HIS A 125 -4.23 8.64 8.27
C HIS A 125 -4.54 10.02 7.73
N TRP A 126 -3.67 10.55 6.87
CA TRP A 126 -4.02 11.68 6.04
C TRP A 126 -4.09 11.23 4.59
N TYR A 127 -5.23 11.48 3.98
CA TYR A 127 -5.52 11.12 2.60
C TYR A 127 -5.95 12.37 1.83
N LEU A 128 -5.33 12.60 0.68
CA LEU A 128 -5.68 13.69 -0.24
C LEU A 128 -5.90 13.11 -1.62
N VAL A 129 -7.00 13.50 -2.26
CA VAL A 129 -7.27 13.29 -3.67
C VAL A 129 -7.62 14.63 -4.29
N TRP A 130 -6.85 15.08 -5.28
CA TRP A 130 -7.09 16.36 -5.94
C TRP A 130 -6.94 16.23 -7.46
N PRO A 131 -7.72 16.95 -8.28
CA PRO A 131 -7.47 17.00 -9.72
C PRO A 131 -6.04 17.45 -10.01
N SER A 132 -5.40 16.84 -11.00
CA SER A 132 -4.05 17.20 -11.42
C SER A 132 -4.04 17.39 -12.95
N PHE A 133 -3.48 16.46 -13.71
CA PHE A 133 -3.53 16.43 -15.16
C PHE A 133 -4.87 15.88 -15.68
N THR A 134 -5.14 16.06 -16.97
CA THR A 134 -6.35 15.56 -17.63
C THR A 134 -6.52 14.05 -17.41
N GLY A 135 -7.65 13.66 -16.81
CA GLY A 135 -7.95 12.26 -16.46
C GLY A 135 -7.12 11.68 -15.30
N ARG A 136 -6.35 12.51 -14.58
CA ARG A 136 -5.49 12.11 -13.46
C ARG A 136 -5.81 12.90 -12.19
N CYS A 137 -5.39 12.35 -11.06
CA CYS A 137 -5.47 12.99 -9.76
C CYS A 137 -4.15 12.85 -8.99
N LEU A 138 -3.86 13.87 -8.19
CA LEU A 138 -2.89 13.80 -7.12
C LEU A 138 -3.49 12.98 -5.99
N ARG A 139 -2.82 11.88 -5.65
CA ARG A 139 -3.14 11.06 -4.50
C ARG A 139 -1.99 11.12 -3.50
N ILE A 140 -2.26 11.58 -2.28
CA ILE A 140 -1.30 11.52 -1.17
C ILE A 140 -1.86 10.64 -0.07
N ASN A 141 -1.06 9.68 0.41
CA ASN A 141 -1.35 8.88 1.60
C ASN A 141 -0.19 8.99 2.58
N LEU A 142 -0.47 9.47 3.79
CA LEU A 142 0.49 9.52 4.89
C LEU A 142 -0.12 8.89 6.15
N GLY A 143 0.70 8.27 6.98
CA GLY A 143 0.26 7.64 8.23
C GLY A 143 0.08 6.13 8.08
N TRP A 144 -1.04 5.62 8.60
CA TRP A 144 -1.51 4.25 8.42
C TRP A 144 -2.84 4.27 7.69
N LYS A 145 -3.07 3.37 6.75
CA LYS A 145 -4.29 3.33 5.95
C LYS A 145 -5.47 2.78 6.78
N LEU A 146 -6.03 3.64 7.63
CA LEU A 146 -7.09 3.30 8.59
C LEU A 146 -8.42 3.07 7.88
N THR A 147 -9.12 1.98 8.22
CA THR A 147 -10.42 1.62 7.64
C THR A 147 -11.45 1.43 8.78
N PRO A 148 -12.36 2.40 9.00
CA PRO A 148 -13.30 2.40 10.14
C PRO A 148 -14.34 1.29 10.11
N ASP A 149 -14.54 0.69 8.94
CA ASP A 149 -15.45 -0.42 8.67
C ASP A 149 -14.97 -1.76 9.27
N GLY A 150 -13.77 -1.79 9.88
CA GLY A 150 -13.30 -2.92 10.68
C GLY A 150 -12.94 -4.17 9.88
N HIS A 151 -12.93 -4.10 8.55
CA HIS A 151 -12.64 -5.25 7.70
C HIS A 151 -11.19 -5.77 7.85
N ASN A 152 -10.27 -4.96 8.37
CA ASN A 152 -8.88 -5.35 8.61
C ASN A 152 -8.43 -4.95 10.01
N ALA A 153 -7.97 -5.94 10.79
CA ALA A 153 -7.29 -5.71 12.07
C ALA A 153 -5.95 -4.95 11.91
N ASN A 154 -5.37 -4.98 10.70
CA ASN A 154 -4.14 -4.28 10.36
C ASN A 154 -4.42 -3.11 9.41
N ALA A 155 -3.84 -1.95 9.71
CA ALA A 155 -3.77 -0.83 8.79
C ALA A 155 -2.32 -0.61 8.34
N MET A 156 -2.10 -0.67 7.02
CA MET A 156 -0.78 -0.60 6.39
C MET A 156 -0.10 0.76 6.63
N PHE A 157 1.20 0.75 6.92
CA PHE A 157 2.01 1.97 6.92
C PHE A 157 2.08 2.56 5.49
N VAL A 158 1.91 3.87 5.34
CA VAL A 158 1.89 4.54 4.03
C VAL A 158 2.64 5.86 4.05
N CYS A 159 3.47 6.06 3.03
CA CYS A 159 4.09 7.33 2.67
C CYS A 159 4.18 7.43 1.15
N SER A 160 3.17 8.01 0.50
CA SER A 160 3.15 8.11 -0.96
C SER A 160 2.52 9.41 -1.45
N ALA A 161 3.06 9.94 -2.54
CA ALA A 161 2.47 11.02 -3.32
C ALA A 161 2.56 10.65 -4.81
N ASN A 162 1.41 10.55 -5.48
CA ASN A 162 1.34 10.19 -6.89
C ASN A 162 0.48 11.22 -7.65
N PRO A 163 1.07 12.12 -8.45
CA PRO A 163 0.34 13.11 -9.24
C PRO A 163 -0.29 12.53 -10.52
N PHE A 164 -0.08 11.24 -10.81
CA PHE A 164 -0.53 10.59 -12.05
C PHE A 164 -1.53 9.46 -11.78
N MET A 165 -2.16 9.42 -10.60
CA MET A 165 -3.15 8.40 -10.29
C MET A 165 -4.35 8.55 -11.23
N ARG A 166 -4.82 7.45 -11.82
CA ARG A 166 -5.97 7.48 -12.74
C ARG A 166 -7.23 7.87 -11.97
N ARG A 167 -7.95 8.85 -12.49
CA ARG A 167 -9.25 9.29 -11.99
C ARG A 167 -10.36 8.35 -12.51
N GLY A 168 -11.13 7.76 -11.61
CA GLY A 168 -12.33 6.96 -11.93
C GLY A 168 -13.50 7.83 -12.35
#